data_AF-A0A380EMB8-F1
#
_entry.id   AF-A0A380EMB8-F1
#
_cell.length_a   1.000
_cell.length_b   1.000
_cell.length_c   1.000
_cell.angle_alpha   90.00
_cell.angle_beta   90.00
_cell.angle_gamma   90.00
#
_symmetry.space_group_name_H-M   'P 1'
#
loop_
_entity.id
_entity.type
_entity.pdbx_description
1 polymer ?
#
loop_
_entity_poly.entity_id
_entity_poly.type
_entity_poly.pdbx_seq_one_letter_code
_entity_poly.pdbx_strand_id
1 'polypeptide(L)' 'MENYCILGNPNVGKTSLFNALTGSYEYIGNWSGVTVEKK' A
#
# COMPACT_ATOMS: atom_id res chain seq x y z
N MET A 1 7.53 11.77 -14.66
CA MET A 1 7.21 11.27 -13.31
C MET A 1 6.73 9.84 -13.50
N GLU A 2 7.40 8.87 -12.92
CA GLU A 2 7.10 7.45 -13.11
C GLU A 2 6.30 6.92 -11.93
N ASN A 3 5.24 6.17 -12.22
CA ASN A 3 4.35 5.59 -11.23
C ASN A 3 4.58 4.08 -11.16
N TYR A 4 4.84 3.57 -9.97
CA TYR A 4 5.09 2.17 -9.70
C TYR A 4 3.95 1.58 -8.86
N CYS A 5 3.52 0.36 -9.16
CA CYS A 5 2.44 -0.32 -8.45
C CYS A 5 2.89 -1.70 -7.95
N ILE A 6 2.58 -2.03 -6.70
CA ILE A 6 2.87 -3.34 -6.09
C ILE A 6 1.58 -4.16 -6.05
N LEU A 7 1.56 -5.28 -6.77
CA LEU A 7 0.41 -6.18 -6.87
C LEU A 7 0.82 -7.61 -6.44
N GLY A 8 -0.14 -8.40 -5.98
CA GLY A 8 0.06 -9.82 -5.67
C GLY A 8 -0.87 -10.39 -4.60
N ASN A 9 -0.79 -11.70 -4.40
CA ASN A 9 -1.70 -12.48 -3.55
C ASN A 9 -1.60 -12.09 -2.07
N PRO A 10 -2.64 -12.35 -1.24
CA PRO A 10 -2.57 -12.14 0.21
C PRO A 10 -1.35 -12.84 0.83
N ASN A 11 -0.75 -12.23 1.86
CA ASN A 11 0.36 -12.79 2.65
C ASN A 11 1.69 -13.08 1.91
N VAL A 12 1.89 -12.60 0.69
CA VAL A 12 3.18 -12.76 -0.04
C VAL A 12 4.25 -11.71 0.30
N GLY A 13 4.06 -10.94 1.37
CA GLY A 13 5.05 -9.93 1.81
C GLY A 13 5.01 -8.59 1.09
N LYS A 14 3.92 -8.26 0.37
CA LYS A 14 3.77 -6.95 -0.31
C LYS A 14 3.96 -5.76 0.62
N THR A 15 3.43 -5.84 1.84
CA THR A 15 3.59 -4.79 2.85
C THR A 15 5.05 -4.66 3.29
N SER A 16 5.74 -5.79 3.51
CA SER A 16 7.17 -5.79 3.85
C SER A 16 8.02 -5.18 2.73
N LEU A 17 7.70 -5.49 1.47
CA LEU A 17 8.37 -4.89 0.31
C LEU A 17 8.07 -3.40 0.17
N PHE A 18 6.81 -3.00 0.31
CA PHE A 18 6.41 -1.59 0.27
C PHE A 18 7.18 -0.78 1.32
N ASN A 19 7.13 -1.21 2.59
CA ASN A 19 7.79 -0.53 3.70
C ASN A 19 9.32 -0.45 3.50
N ALA A 20 9.95 -1.47 2.92
CA ALA A 20 11.38 -1.44 2.61
C ALA A 20 11.74 -0.42 1.50
N LEU A 21 10.83 -0.20 0.55
CA LEU A 21 11.02 0.73 -0.57
C LEU A 21 10.67 2.19 -0.19
N THR A 22 9.66 2.40 0.65
CA THR A 22 9.20 3.74 1.04
C THR A 22 9.88 4.30 2.29
N GLY A 23 10.46 3.44 3.14
CA GLY A 23 11.10 3.88 4.39
C GLY A 23 10.13 4.69 5.26
N SER A 24 10.44 5.96 5.53
CA SER A 24 9.64 6.86 6.38
C SER A 24 8.58 7.69 5.64
N TYR A 25 8.52 7.59 4.30
CA TYR A 25 7.58 8.36 3.48
C TYR A 25 6.38 7.51 3.07
N GLU A 26 5.42 7.39 3.97
CA GLU A 26 4.16 6.66 3.72
C GLU A 26 3.00 7.65 3.65
N TYR A 27 2.37 7.78 2.48
CA TYR A 27 1.09 8.47 2.34
C TYR A 27 -0.03 7.44 2.32
N ILE A 28 -0.75 7.31 3.43
CA ILE A 28 -1.90 6.42 3.56
C ILE A 28 -3.15 7.21 3.12
N GLY A 29 -3.64 6.90 1.93
CA GLY A 29 -4.90 7.42 1.40
C GLY A 29 -6.00 6.36 1.41
N ASN A 30 -7.24 6.77 1.65
CA ASN A 30 -8.38 5.92 1.38
C ASN A 30 -8.70 5.98 -0.12
N TRP A 31 -9.07 4.83 -0.70
CA TRP A 31 -9.66 4.82 -2.03
C TRP A 31 -11.00 5.58 -1.98
N SER A 32 -11.17 6.53 -2.90
CA SER A 32 -12.41 7.31 -2.98
C SER A 32 -13.59 6.37 -3.26
N GLY A 33 -14.57 6.31 -2.35
CA GLY A 33 -15.82 5.58 -2.55
C GLY A 33 -15.91 4.18 -1.92
N VAL A 34 -14.93 3.73 -1.12
CA VAL A 34 -15.05 2.49 -0.35
C VAL A 34 -14.92 2.75 1.15
N THR A 35 -15.91 2.30 1.92
CA THR A 35 -15.85 2.22 3.37
C THR A 35 -14.90 1.09 3.75
N VAL A 36 -13.66 1.43 4.09
CA VAL A 36 -12.81 0.51 4.84
C VAL A 36 -13.38 0.46 6.26
N GLU A 37 -13.96 -0.67 6.66
CA GLU A 37 -14.37 -0.88 8.05
C GLU A 37 -13.18 -0.61 8.98
N LYS A 38 -13.29 0.48 9.74
CA LYS A 38 -12.49 0.67 10.95
C LYS A 38 -13.07 -0.27 12.00
N LYS A 39 -12.31 -1.29 12.39
CA LYS A 39 -12.48 -1.92 13.69
C LYS A 39 -11.76 -1.11 14.76
#